data_AF-A0A7W1Z649-F1
#
_entry.id   AF-A0A7W1Z649-F1
#
_cell.length_a   1.000
_cell.length_b   1.000
_cell.length_c   1.000
_cell.angle_alpha   90.00
_cell.angle_beta   90.00
_cell.angle_gamma   90.00
#
_symmetry.space_group_name_H-M   'P 1'
#
loop_
_entity.id
_entity.type
_entity.pdbx_description
1 polymer ?
#
loop_
_entity_poly.entity_id
_entity_poly.type
_entity_poly.pdbx_seq_one_letter_code
_entity_poly.pdbx_strand_id
1 'polypeptide(L)'
;MSDGMKRRDFLKTVSVGGATLTAACKSDGVERLIPYVVPSEEIVPGVPTWYSTTCRECPAGCGMHVETHEGRATKVEGNPNQPISRGNLCARGQASVQGLYHP
;
A
#
# COMPACT_ATOMS: atom_id res chain seq x y z
N MET A 1 41.73 -32.66 9.31
CA MET A 1 40.85 -31.47 9.20
C MET A 1 39.50 -31.83 9.79
N SER A 2 39.12 -31.22 10.92
CA SER A 2 37.75 -30.96 11.36
C SER A 2 37.81 -30.46 12.80
N ASP A 3 38.03 -29.16 13.02
CA ASP A 3 37.53 -28.53 14.25
C ASP A 3 36.38 -27.63 13.82
N GLY A 4 35.22 -28.26 13.65
CA GLY A 4 33.96 -27.56 13.41
C GLY A 4 33.51 -26.86 14.69
N MET A 5 32.78 -25.76 14.53
CA MET A 5 32.26 -24.94 15.62
C MET A 5 31.72 -25.78 16.79
N LYS A 6 32.29 -25.61 18.00
CA LYS A 6 31.86 -26.33 19.19
C LYS A 6 30.40 -25.98 19.50
N ARG A 7 29.59 -26.99 19.85
CA ARG A 7 28.16 -26.82 20.23
C ARG A 7 27.93 -25.70 21.25
N ARG A 8 28.86 -25.55 22.21
CA ARG A 8 28.81 -24.49 23.22
C ARG A 8 29.01 -23.10 22.62
N ASP A 9 29.90 -22.96 21.65
CA ASP A 9 30.18 -21.68 21.01
C ASP A 9 29.07 -21.31 20.01
N PHE A 10 28.46 -22.30 19.37
CA PHE A 10 27.22 -22.12 18.60
C PHE A 10 26.03 -21.65 19.46
N LEU A 11 25.81 -22.27 20.63
CA LEU A 11 24.73 -21.86 21.52
C LEU A 11 24.93 -20.44 22.07
N LYS A 12 26.18 -20.02 22.30
CA LYS A 12 26.52 -18.65 22.70
C LYS A 12 26.25 -17.63 21.60
N THR A 13 26.51 -17.96 20.33
CA THR A 13 26.21 -17.04 19.22
C THR A 13 24.72 -16.96 18.92
N VAL A 14 23.99 -18.08 18.99
CA VAL A 14 22.54 -18.10 18.81
C VAL A 14 21.80 -17.37 19.94
N SER A 15 22.23 -17.52 21.20
CA SER A 15 21.58 -16.83 22.33
C SER A 15 21.74 -15.31 22.26
N VAL A 16 22.89 -14.81 21.79
CA VAL A 16 23.13 -13.38 21.56
C VAL A 16 22.28 -12.86 20.40
N GLY A 17 22.16 -13.64 19.32
CA GLY A 17 21.33 -13.28 18.17
C GLY A 17 19.81 -13.31 18.45
N GLY A 18 19.35 -14.15 19.38
CA GLY A 18 17.94 -14.23 19.74
C GLY A 18 17.47 -13.09 20.65
N ALA A 19 18.35 -12.55 21.51
CA ALA A 19 17.99 -11.51 22.48
C ALA A 19 17.66 -10.16 21.82
N THR A 20 18.24 -9.84 20.67
CA THR A 20 18.01 -8.57 19.94
C THR A 20 16.60 -8.44 19.37
N LEU A 21 15.88 -9.56 19.17
CA LEU A 21 14.49 -9.54 18.68
C LEU A 21 13.52 -8.89 19.67
N THR A 22 13.84 -8.89 20.97
CA THR A 22 12.93 -8.36 22.00
C THR A 22 12.87 -6.82 22.03
N ALA A 23 13.91 -6.14 21.52
CA ALA A 23 13.91 -4.68 21.40
C ALA A 23 12.97 -4.18 20.28
N ALA A 24 12.57 -5.05 19.35
CA ALA A 24 11.63 -4.73 18.28
C ALA A 24 10.15 -4.73 18.72
N CYS A 25 9.84 -5.22 19.92
CA CYS A 25 8.48 -5.25 20.46
C CYS A 25 8.07 -3.97 21.21
N LYS A 26 8.78 -2.84 21.01
CA LYS A 26 8.29 -1.55 21.49
C LYS A 26 7.29 -0.99 20.48
N SER A 27 6.01 -0.97 20.87
CA SER A 27 5.02 -0.16 20.18
C SER A 27 5.28 1.30 20.54
N ASP A 28 5.93 2.03 19.63
CA ASP A 28 6.16 3.46 19.77
C ASP A 28 4.82 4.20 19.67
N GLY A 29 4.25 4.55 20.82
CA GLY A 29 3.18 5.53 20.94
C GLY A 29 1.75 4.97 20.92
N VAL A 30 0.85 5.73 21.53
CA VAL A 30 -0.60 5.52 21.43
C VAL A 30 -1.05 6.12 20.10
N GLU A 31 -1.49 5.29 19.15
CA GLU A 31 -2.12 5.78 17.92
C GLU A 31 -3.49 6.40 18.22
N ARG A 32 -3.79 7.54 17.59
CA ARG A 32 -5.05 8.26 17.77
C ARG A 32 -5.99 7.96 16.60
N LEU A 33 -7.21 7.54 16.91
CA LEU A 33 -8.29 7.39 15.94
C LEU A 33 -9.11 8.69 15.91
N ILE A 34 -9.03 9.43 14.80
CA ILE A 34 -9.75 10.70 14.62
C ILE A 34 -10.90 10.46 13.63
N PRO A 35 -12.17 10.46 14.08
CA PRO A 35 -13.31 10.30 13.20
C PRO A 35 -13.63 11.59 12.43
N TYR A 36 -14.44 11.47 11.38
CA TYR A 36 -15.02 12.63 10.72
C TYR A 36 -15.93 13.41 11.68
N VAL A 37 -15.81 14.74 11.66
CA VAL A 37 -16.70 15.64 12.43
C VAL A 37 -18.13 15.56 11.87
N VAL A 38 -18.25 15.52 10.54
CA VAL A 38 -19.49 15.31 9.81
C VAL A 38 -19.22 14.21 8.78
N PRO A 39 -19.79 13.01 8.94
CA PRO A 39 -19.59 11.93 7.98
C PRO A 39 -20.37 12.21 6.70
N SER A 40 -19.77 11.93 5.54
CA SER A 40 -20.48 11.92 4.26
C SER A 40 -21.24 10.62 4.09
N GLU A 41 -22.40 10.66 3.43
CA GLU A 41 -23.24 9.46 3.18
C GLU A 41 -22.57 8.46 2.21
N GLU A 42 -21.63 8.91 1.39
CA GLU A 42 -20.97 8.08 0.36
C GLU A 42 -19.75 7.30 0.89
N ILE A 43 -19.19 7.69 2.04
CA ILE A 43 -17.94 7.13 2.58
C ILE A 43 -18.22 6.35 3.86
N VAL A 44 -17.96 5.05 3.82
CA VAL A 44 -17.95 4.19 5.01
C VAL A 44 -16.49 3.86 5.34
N PRO A 45 -15.96 4.29 6.50
CA PRO A 45 -14.58 4.00 6.86
C PRO A 45 -14.25 2.50 6.83
N GLY A 46 -13.16 2.15 6.16
CA GLY A 46 -12.72 0.76 5.95
C GLY A 46 -13.33 0.05 4.74
N VAL A 47 -14.25 0.68 4.00
CA VAL A 47 -14.79 0.15 2.73
C VAL A 47 -14.34 1.04 1.58
N PRO A 48 -13.63 0.49 0.56
CA PRO A 48 -13.20 1.28 -0.57
C PRO A 48 -14.37 1.68 -1.45
N THR A 49 -14.30 2.89 -2.01
CA THR A 49 -15.25 3.40 -3.00
C THR A 49 -14.57 3.56 -4.35
N TRP A 50 -15.32 3.37 -5.44
CA TRP A 50 -14.78 3.36 -6.80
C TRP A 50 -15.38 4.48 -7.64
N TYR A 51 -14.53 5.34 -8.18
CA TYR A 51 -14.94 6.45 -9.05
C TYR A 51 -14.44 6.23 -10.47
N SER A 52 -15.29 6.53 -11.45
CA SER A 52 -14.90 6.48 -12.87
C SER A 52 -14.29 7.81 -13.31
N THR A 53 -13.11 7.75 -13.93
CA THR A 53 -12.40 8.93 -14.45
C THR A 53 -11.60 8.58 -15.71
N THR A 54 -10.86 9.55 -16.24
CA THR A 54 -10.00 9.39 -17.42
C THR A 54 -8.53 9.60 -17.04
N CYS A 55 -7.68 8.66 -17.42
CA CYS A 55 -6.23 8.73 -17.29
C CYS A 55 -5.66 9.80 -18.22
N ARG A 56 -4.83 10.70 -17.67
CA ARG A 56 -4.16 11.79 -18.43
C ARG A 56 -2.64 11.66 -18.50
N GLU A 57 -2.10 10.49 -18.16
CA GLU A 57 -0.67 10.22 -18.24
C GLU A 57 -0.14 10.27 -19.67
N CYS A 58 -0.99 10.04 -20.67
CA CYS A 58 -0.65 10.22 -22.08
C CYS A 58 -1.87 10.72 -22.88
N PRO A 59 -1.70 11.14 -24.14
CA PRO A 59 -2.80 11.64 -24.97
C PRO A 59 -3.90 10.62 -25.29
N ALA A 60 -3.71 9.33 -24.97
CA ALA A 60 -4.67 8.28 -25.30
C ALA A 60 -6.00 8.39 -24.53
N GLY A 61 -6.00 9.00 -23.34
CA GLY A 61 -7.24 9.22 -22.57
C GLY A 61 -7.96 7.94 -22.16
N CYS A 62 -7.24 6.93 -21.66
CA CYS A 62 -7.86 5.67 -21.22
C CYS A 62 -8.82 5.91 -20.06
N GLY A 63 -9.95 5.22 -20.05
CA GLY A 63 -10.92 5.26 -18.94
C GLY A 63 -10.45 4.36 -17.80
N MET A 64 -10.58 4.82 -16.57
CA MET A 64 -10.12 4.10 -15.38
C MET A 64 -11.11 4.22 -14.22
N HIS A 65 -11.11 3.22 -13.35
CA HIS A 65 -11.72 3.26 -12.04
C HIS A 65 -10.65 3.55 -11.00
N VAL A 66 -10.87 4.55 -10.15
CA VAL A 66 -10.00 4.90 -9.04
C VAL A 66 -10.61 4.34 -7.78
N GLU A 67 -9.85 3.50 -7.09
CA GLU A 67 -10.17 3.05 -5.74
C GLU A 67 -9.77 4.16 -4.76
N THR A 68 -10.72 4.57 -3.92
CA THR A 68 -10.47 5.57 -2.88
C THR A 68 -10.85 5.03 -1.51
N HIS A 69 -9.97 5.28 -0.55
CA HIS A 69 -10.14 5.00 0.86
C HIS A 69 -10.31 6.34 1.59
N GLU A 70 -11.46 6.59 2.21
CA GLU A 70 -11.72 7.83 2.96
C GLU A 70 -11.48 9.13 2.12
N GLY A 71 -11.73 9.05 0.81
CA GLY A 71 -11.50 10.15 -0.15
C GLY A 71 -10.07 10.25 -0.69
N ARG A 72 -9.16 9.39 -0.23
CA ARG A 72 -7.79 9.28 -0.74
C ARG A 72 -7.72 8.23 -1.84
N ALA A 73 -7.29 8.62 -3.04
CA ALA A 73 -6.99 7.66 -4.11
C ALA A 73 -5.84 6.73 -3.67
N THR A 74 -6.04 5.42 -3.72
CA THR A 74 -5.02 4.44 -3.32
C THR A 74 -4.55 3.57 -4.48
N LYS A 75 -5.44 3.33 -5.45
CA LYS A 75 -5.19 2.43 -6.57
C LYS A 75 -6.04 2.82 -7.77
N VAL A 76 -5.57 2.47 -8.95
CA VAL A 76 -6.30 2.69 -10.21
C VAL A 76 -6.32 1.41 -11.03
N GLU A 77 -7.45 1.16 -11.68
CA GLU A 77 -7.65 0.04 -12.60
C GLU A 77 -8.38 0.49 -13.86
N GLY A 78 -8.26 -0.27 -14.95
CA GLY A 78 -8.92 0.11 -16.21
C GLY A 78 -10.44 -0.07 -16.14
N ASN A 79 -11.20 0.83 -16.78
CA ASN A 79 -12.65 0.71 -16.86
C ASN A 79 -13.05 -0.24 -18.01
N PRO A 80 -13.72 -1.38 -17.76
CA PRO A 80 -14.14 -2.33 -18.79
C PRO A 80 -15.08 -1.72 -19.83
N ASN A 81 -15.88 -0.73 -19.42
CA ASN A 81 -16.86 -0.06 -20.27
C ASN A 81 -16.24 1.01 -21.18
N GLN A 82 -14.96 1.36 -21.00
CA GLN A 82 -14.30 2.34 -21.86
C GLN A 82 -13.87 1.71 -23.19
N PRO A 83 -14.22 2.29 -24.35
CA PRO A 83 -13.90 1.71 -25.66
C PRO A 83 -12.40 1.69 -25.98
N ILE A 84 -11.62 2.62 -25.43
CA ILE A 84 -10.19 2.81 -25.75
C ILE A 84 -9.34 1.68 -25.16
N SER A 85 -9.50 1.41 -23.86
CA SER A 85 -8.64 0.46 -23.14
C SER A 85 -9.34 -0.84 -22.75
N ARG A 86 -10.68 -0.89 -22.82
CA ARG A 86 -11.51 -2.08 -22.57
C ARG A 86 -11.14 -2.80 -21.26
N GLY A 87 -10.99 -2.04 -20.18
CA GLY A 87 -10.63 -2.57 -18.86
C GLY A 87 -9.13 -2.66 -18.57
N ASN A 88 -8.26 -2.39 -19.54
CA ASN A 88 -6.83 -2.40 -19.31
C ASN A 88 -6.27 -1.02 -18.94
N LEU A 89 -5.14 -1.01 -18.26
CA LEU A 89 -4.39 0.20 -17.94
C LEU A 89 -2.90 -0.06 -18.13
N CYS A 90 -2.18 0.84 -18.81
CA CYS A 90 -0.74 0.71 -19.01
C CYS A 90 0.05 1.05 -17.74
N ALA A 91 1.36 0.72 -17.73
CA ALA A 91 2.23 0.99 -16.59
C ALA A 91 2.22 2.47 -16.14
N ARG A 92 2.12 3.41 -17.08
CA ARG A 92 2.00 4.85 -16.77
C ARG A 92 0.71 5.14 -16.02
N GLY A 93 -0.42 4.65 -16.54
CA GLY A 93 -1.71 4.82 -15.87
C GLY A 93 -1.71 4.22 -14.47
N GLN A 94 -1.13 3.02 -14.30
CA GLN A 94 -0.98 2.37 -13.00
C GLN A 94 -0.10 3.18 -12.03
N ALA A 95 0.92 3.88 -12.55
CA ALA A 95 1.79 4.75 -11.77
C ALA A 95 1.22 6.16 -11.50
N SER A 96 0.08 6.53 -12.08
CA SER A 96 -0.51 7.88 -11.91
C SER A 96 -0.74 8.28 -10.44
N VAL A 97 -1.04 7.30 -9.59
CA VAL A 97 -1.19 7.51 -8.13
C VAL A 97 0.11 8.00 -7.49
N GLN A 98 1.27 7.52 -7.96
CA GLN A 98 2.56 7.99 -7.48
C GLN A 98 2.83 9.44 -7.90
N GLY A 99 2.39 9.82 -9.11
CA GLY A 99 2.44 11.22 -9.55
C GLY A 99 1.58 12.14 -8.68
N LEU A 100 0.39 11.68 -8.25
CA LEU A 100 -0.50 12.43 -7.37
C LEU A 100 0.09 12.67 -5.97
N TYR A 101 0.83 11.70 -5.43
CA TYR A 101 1.43 11.78 -4.09
C TYR A 101 2.96 11.96 -4.11
N HIS A 102 3.52 12.48 -5.20
CA HIS A 102 4.94 12.80 -5.24
C HIS A 102 5.24 13.92 -4.22
N PRO A 103 6.24 13.76 -3.34
CA PRO A 103 6.60 14.76 -2.34
C PRO A 103 7.25 16.02 -2.94
#